data_AF-A0A6H1ZZ12-F1
#
_entry.id   AF-A0A6H1ZZ12-F1
#
_cell.length_a   1.000
_cell.length_b   1.000
_cell.length_c   1.000
_cell.angle_alpha   90.00
_cell.angle_beta   90.00
_cell.angle_gamma   90.00
#
_symmetry.space_group_name_H-M   'P 1'
#
loop_
_entity.id
_entity.type
_entity.pdbx_description
1 polymer ?
#
loop_
_entity_poly.entity_id
_entity_poly.type
_entity_poly.pdbx_seq_one_letter_code
_entity_poly.pdbx_strand_id
1 'polypeptide(L)'
;MKKFLRDESLKGKWDFDFRLGYKLSEAEKLLPLTEQKMIESLRERRIDAICETEDTIWILEVKDKLRPSGLGQLTTYEHLYKTKFRPIKKIRLGYIAAIDDPTMHDVLHAKGVTFWIVPVL
;
A
#
# COMPACT_ATOMS: atom_id res chain seq x y z
N MET A 1 3.59 -13.16 1.97
CA MET A 1 4.81 -12.32 1.97
C MET A 1 6.13 -13.10 2.02
N LYS A 2 6.42 -13.95 3.03
CA LYS A 2 7.71 -14.66 3.12
C LYS A 2 8.11 -15.44 1.84
N LYS A 3 7.15 -16.13 1.23
CA LYS A 3 7.36 -16.83 -0.06
C LYS A 3 7.69 -15.85 -1.19
N PHE A 4 6.91 -14.79 -1.35
CA PHE A 4 7.16 -13.72 -2.33
C PHE A 4 8.57 -13.12 -2.22
N LEU A 5 9.03 -12.85 -0.99
CA LEU A 5 10.38 -12.32 -0.76
C LEU A 5 11.49 -13.34 -1.07
N ARG A 6 11.25 -14.63 -0.79
CA ARG A 6 12.21 -15.71 -1.08
C ARG A 6 12.35 -15.99 -2.58
N ASP A 7 11.26 -15.87 -3.32
CA ASP A 7 11.24 -16.16 -4.76
C ASP A 7 11.87 -14.99 -5.58
N GLU A 8 12.36 -13.94 -4.90
CA GLU A 8 13.00 -12.76 -5.50
C GLU A 8 12.19 -12.08 -6.61
N SER A 9 10.85 -12.25 -6.60
CA SER A 9 9.93 -11.68 -7.59
C SER A 9 10.04 -10.16 -7.72
N LEU A 10 10.55 -9.49 -6.67
CA LEU A 10 10.89 -8.08 -6.68
C LEU A 10 12.12 -7.81 -5.79
N LYS A 11 13.19 -7.26 -6.39
CA LYS A 11 14.43 -6.91 -5.69
C LYS A 11 14.49 -5.41 -5.40
N GLY A 12 14.89 -5.04 -4.19
CA GLY A 12 15.03 -3.64 -3.78
C GLY A 12 15.18 -3.51 -2.26
N LYS A 13 15.20 -2.27 -1.78
CA LYS A 13 15.17 -1.94 -0.36
C LYS A 13 13.73 -2.00 0.14
N TRP A 14 13.49 -2.84 1.16
CA TRP A 14 12.17 -3.09 1.69
C TRP A 14 11.89 -2.29 2.97
N ASP A 15 10.67 -1.78 3.07
CA ASP A 15 10.07 -1.21 4.29
C ASP A 15 8.67 -1.80 4.48
N PHE A 16 8.32 -2.23 5.67
CA PHE A 16 7.07 -2.95 5.98
C PHE A 16 6.26 -2.20 7.02
N ASP A 17 4.93 -2.27 6.93
CA ASP A 17 4.02 -1.49 7.80
C ASP A 17 4.32 0.02 7.72
N PHE A 18 4.52 0.52 6.51
CA PHE A 18 4.97 1.89 6.26
C PHE A 18 3.87 2.89 6.60
N ARG A 19 4.18 3.80 7.52
CA ARG A 19 3.23 4.77 8.10
C ARG A 19 3.10 6.03 7.24
N LEU A 20 1.91 6.22 6.67
CA LEU A 20 1.58 7.42 5.90
C LEU A 20 1.15 8.59 6.80
N GLY A 21 0.83 8.34 8.06
CA GLY A 21 0.20 9.30 8.96
C GLY A 21 -1.31 9.43 8.74
N TYR A 22 -1.91 10.32 9.51
CA TYR A 22 -3.32 10.68 9.44
C TYR A 22 -3.44 12.21 9.51
N LYS A 23 -4.35 12.78 8.72
CA LYS A 23 -4.66 14.21 8.80
C LYS A 23 -5.94 14.37 9.59
N LEU A 24 -5.84 15.03 10.75
CA LEU A 24 -7.00 15.38 11.56
C LEU A 24 -7.96 16.26 10.76
N SER A 25 -9.25 15.95 10.85
CA SER A 25 -10.33 16.82 10.41
C SER A 25 -10.40 18.09 11.27
N GLU A 26 -11.09 19.12 10.78
CA GLU A 26 -11.25 20.36 11.55
C GLU A 26 -11.94 20.14 12.90
N ALA A 27 -12.91 19.22 12.97
CA ALA A 27 -13.56 18.86 14.23
C ALA A 27 -12.59 18.16 15.20
N GLU A 28 -11.75 17.25 14.71
CA GLU A 28 -10.77 16.54 15.55
C GLU A 28 -9.68 17.46 16.10
N LYS A 29 -9.33 18.53 15.36
CA LYS A 29 -8.39 19.55 15.83
C LYS A 29 -8.91 20.37 17.02
N LEU A 30 -10.21 20.35 17.29
CA LEU A 30 -10.81 21.03 18.44
C LEU A 30 -10.69 20.22 19.74
N LEU A 31 -10.32 18.94 19.65
CA LEU A 31 -10.15 18.07 20.81
C LEU A 31 -8.85 18.38 21.58
N PRO A 32 -8.72 17.97 22.85
CA PRO A 32 -7.47 18.06 23.59
C PRO A 32 -6.30 17.37 22.85
N LEU A 33 -5.08 17.88 23.02
CA LEU A 33 -3.88 17.37 22.32
C LEU A 33 -3.63 15.87 22.55
N THR A 34 -3.96 15.35 23.74
CA THR A 34 -3.86 13.92 24.05
C THR A 34 -4.81 13.08 23.19
N GLU A 35 -6.04 13.55 22.98
CA GLU A 35 -7.01 12.88 22.11
C GLU A 35 -6.62 12.98 20.64
N GLN A 36 -6.10 14.14 20.20
CA GLN A 36 -5.56 14.31 18.85
C GLN A 36 -4.46 13.28 18.55
N LYS A 37 -3.47 13.15 19.44
CA LYS A 37 -2.37 12.17 19.29
C LYS A 37 -2.88 10.72 19.29
N MET A 38 -3.88 10.43 20.12
CA MET A 38 -4.51 9.11 20.15
C MET A 38 -5.21 8.81 18.82
N ILE A 39 -5.96 9.76 18.26
CA ILE A 39 -6.64 9.62 16.97
C ILE A 39 -5.62 9.43 15.85
N GLU A 40 -4.57 10.25 15.80
CA GLU A 40 -3.51 10.11 14.80
C GLU A 40 -2.88 8.72 14.82
N SER A 41 -2.55 8.21 16.02
CA SER A 41 -1.97 6.87 16.20
C SER A 41 -2.93 5.75 15.77
N LEU A 42 -4.22 5.85 16.14
CA LEU A 42 -5.22 4.82 15.85
C LEU A 42 -5.67 4.80 14.39
N ARG A 43 -5.72 5.97 13.75
CA ARG A 43 -6.22 6.15 12.37
C ARG A 43 -5.10 6.29 11.33
N GLU A 44 -3.85 6.14 11.75
CA GLU A 44 -2.71 6.15 10.85
C GLU A 44 -2.89 5.12 9.73
N ARG A 45 -2.82 5.60 8.49
CA ARG A 45 -2.85 4.74 7.31
C ARG A 45 -1.50 4.07 7.14
N ARG A 46 -1.53 2.79 6.77
CA ARG A 46 -0.33 1.96 6.65
C ARG A 46 -0.32 1.27 5.30
N ILE A 47 0.80 1.37 4.61
CA ILE A 47 1.09 0.58 3.42
C ILE A 47 1.74 -0.71 3.89
N ASP A 48 1.25 -1.86 3.43
CA ASP A 48 1.76 -3.16 3.89
C ASP A 48 3.26 -3.31 3.60
N ALA A 49 3.70 -2.91 2.41
CA ALA A 49 5.12 -2.83 2.09
C ALA A 49 5.45 -1.78 1.02
N ILE A 50 6.65 -1.22 1.12
CA ILE A 50 7.32 -0.46 0.07
C ILE A 50 8.57 -1.22 -0.35
N CYS A 51 8.80 -1.31 -1.65
CA CYS A 51 10.06 -1.79 -2.20
C CYS A 51 10.65 -0.73 -3.13
N GLU A 52 11.78 -0.16 -2.71
CA GLU A 52 12.47 0.87 -3.45
C GLU A 52 13.65 0.29 -4.24
N THR A 53 13.65 0.57 -5.54
CA THR A 53 14.73 0.25 -6.46
C THR A 53 15.49 1.52 -6.83
N GLU A 54 16.43 1.43 -7.78
CA GLU A 54 17.17 2.60 -8.25
C GLU A 54 16.24 3.66 -8.85
N ASP A 55 15.26 3.27 -9.68
CA ASP A 55 14.42 4.19 -10.46
C ASP A 55 12.94 4.21 -10.04
N THR A 56 12.51 3.22 -9.25
CA THR A 56 11.11 2.93 -8.99
C THR A 56 10.84 2.71 -7.50
N ILE A 57 9.74 3.25 -7.00
CA ILE A 57 9.14 2.95 -5.69
C ILE A 57 7.90 2.10 -5.93
N TRP A 58 7.90 0.88 -5.40
CA TRP A 58 6.73 0.01 -5.40
C TRP A 58 5.93 0.19 -4.11
N ILE A 59 4.66 0.54 -4.24
CA ILE A 59 3.68 0.51 -3.14
C ILE A 59 2.90 -0.79 -3.26
N LEU A 60 2.97 -1.61 -2.21
CA LEU A 60 2.47 -2.98 -2.23
C LEU A 60 1.36 -3.15 -1.19
N GLU A 61 0.27 -3.79 -1.60
CA GLU A 61 -0.83 -4.24 -0.74
C GLU A 61 -0.89 -5.76 -0.75
N VAL A 62 -1.10 -6.35 0.42
CA VAL A 62 -1.18 -7.80 0.63
C VAL A 62 -2.57 -8.14 1.14
N LYS A 63 -3.29 -8.99 0.42
CA LYS A 63 -4.55 -9.56 0.89
C LYS A 63 -4.54 -11.08 0.82
N ASP A 64 -5.54 -11.68 1.45
CA ASP A 64 -5.89 -13.08 1.26
C ASP A 64 -6.43 -13.33 -0.16
N LYS A 65 -7.23 -12.42 -0.73
CA LYS A 65 -7.83 -12.56 -2.06
C LYS A 65 -7.78 -11.25 -2.85
N LEU A 66 -7.59 -11.32 -4.17
CA LEU A 66 -7.80 -10.17 -5.06
C LEU A 66 -9.24 -9.67 -4.96
N ARG A 67 -9.41 -8.43 -4.52
CA ARG A 67 -10.71 -7.77 -4.33
C ARG A 67 -10.64 -6.27 -4.63
N PRO A 68 -11.76 -5.61 -5.00
CA PRO A 68 -11.80 -4.17 -5.28
C PRO A 68 -11.27 -3.29 -4.15
N SER A 69 -11.45 -3.70 -2.89
CA SER A 69 -10.96 -2.95 -1.72
C SER A 69 -9.45 -2.75 -1.73
N GLY A 70 -8.67 -3.77 -2.12
CA GLY A 70 -7.21 -3.65 -2.20
C GLY A 70 -6.75 -2.69 -3.30
N LEU A 71 -7.45 -2.65 -4.44
CA LEU A 71 -7.20 -1.64 -5.48
C LEU A 71 -7.51 -0.22 -4.97
N GLY A 72 -8.63 -0.06 -4.26
CA GLY A 72 -8.99 1.22 -3.64
C GLY A 72 -7.94 1.69 -2.63
N GLN A 73 -7.41 0.76 -1.81
CA GLN A 73 -6.32 1.04 -0.89
C GLN A 73 -5.04 1.45 -1.62
N LEU A 74 -4.58 0.69 -2.61
CA LEU A 74 -3.40 1.01 -3.42
C LEU A 74 -3.50 2.39 -4.07
N THR A 75 -4.63 2.69 -4.71
CA THR A 75 -4.87 3.99 -5.36
C THR A 75 -4.83 5.13 -4.34
N THR A 76 -5.43 4.91 -3.17
CA THR A 76 -5.41 5.91 -2.09
C THR A 76 -4.00 6.11 -1.54
N TYR A 77 -3.25 5.03 -1.33
CA TYR A 77 -1.89 5.09 -0.82
C TYR A 77 -0.94 5.76 -1.81
N GLU A 78 -1.06 5.48 -3.10
CA GLU A 78 -0.31 6.20 -4.14
C GLU A 78 -0.56 7.70 -4.06
N HIS A 79 -1.82 8.13 -4.02
CA HIS A 79 -2.16 9.54 -3.94
C HIS A 79 -1.59 10.21 -2.68
N LEU A 80 -1.77 9.58 -1.52
CA LEU A 80 -1.26 10.10 -0.24
C LEU A 80 0.27 10.15 -0.21
N TYR A 81 0.93 9.10 -0.71
CA TYR A 81 2.38 9.03 -0.78
C TYR A 81 2.96 10.11 -1.69
N LYS A 82 2.42 10.26 -2.92
CA LYS A 82 2.82 11.32 -3.85
C LYS A 82 2.64 12.71 -3.24
N THR A 83 1.51 12.95 -2.60
CA THR A 83 1.19 14.24 -1.99
C THR A 83 2.15 14.58 -0.85
N LYS A 84 2.45 13.61 0.01
CA LYS A 84 3.29 13.81 1.20
C LYS A 84 4.77 13.91 0.86
N PHE A 85 5.29 12.99 0.05
CA PHE A 85 6.74 12.84 -0.17
C PHE A 85 7.24 13.41 -1.49
N ARG A 86 6.35 13.71 -2.44
CA ARG A 86 6.68 14.25 -3.77
C ARG A 86 7.88 13.52 -4.41
N PRO A 87 7.82 12.17 -4.55
CA PRO A 87 8.96 11.41 -5.00
C PRO A 87 9.32 11.76 -6.45
N ILE A 88 10.62 11.77 -6.74
CA ILE A 88 11.15 11.94 -8.09
C ILE A 88 11.12 10.61 -8.86
N LYS A 89 11.32 9.49 -8.14
CA LYS A 89 11.23 8.13 -8.69
C LYS A 89 9.82 7.81 -9.15
N LYS A 90 9.70 6.93 -10.14
CA LYS A 90 8.40 6.45 -10.62
C LYS A 90 7.73 5.64 -9.53
N ILE A 91 6.43 5.83 -9.33
CA ILE A 91 5.65 4.95 -8.46
C ILE A 91 5.02 3.85 -9.30
N ARG A 92 5.10 2.61 -8.81
CA ARG A 92 4.35 1.46 -9.32
C ARG A 92 3.52 0.84 -8.20
N LEU A 93 2.38 0.27 -8.58
CA LEU A 93 1.47 -0.39 -7.65
C LEU A 93 1.57 -1.90 -7.81
N GLY A 94 1.66 -2.59 -6.68
CA GLY A 94 1.70 -4.05 -6.63
C GLY A 94 0.64 -4.62 -5.70
N TYR A 95 -0.06 -5.66 -6.14
CA TYR A 95 -1.07 -6.36 -5.35
C TYR A 95 -0.67 -7.83 -5.16
N ILE A 96 -0.37 -8.23 -3.94
CA ILE A 96 -0.03 -9.61 -3.61
C ILE A 96 -1.26 -10.25 -2.95
N ALA A 97 -1.72 -11.39 -3.49
CA ALA A 97 -2.85 -12.14 -2.93
C ALA A 97 -2.57 -13.63 -2.83
N ALA A 98 -3.26 -14.34 -1.94
CA ALA A 98 -3.15 -15.80 -1.85
C ALA A 98 -4.16 -16.53 -2.76
N ILE A 99 -5.36 -15.95 -2.88
CA ILE A 99 -6.48 -16.47 -3.65
C ILE A 99 -6.68 -15.53 -4.84
N ASP A 100 -6.76 -16.13 -6.02
CA ASP A 100 -7.02 -15.40 -7.25
C ASP A 100 -8.49 -14.99 -7.37
N ASP A 101 -8.74 -13.90 -8.09
CA ASP A 101 -10.05 -13.52 -8.59
C ASP A 101 -9.88 -13.05 -10.04
N PRO A 102 -10.11 -13.94 -11.02
CA PRO A 102 -9.93 -13.61 -12.43
C PRO A 102 -10.73 -12.38 -12.89
N THR A 103 -11.85 -12.08 -12.25
CA THR A 103 -12.66 -10.89 -12.58
C THR A 103 -11.93 -9.57 -12.29
N MET A 104 -10.90 -9.60 -11.44
CA MET A 104 -10.08 -8.44 -11.11
C MET A 104 -8.95 -8.21 -12.12
N HIS A 105 -8.58 -9.17 -12.97
CA HIS A 105 -7.39 -9.08 -13.81
C HIS A 105 -7.44 -7.88 -14.76
N ASP A 106 -8.52 -7.76 -15.53
CA ASP A 106 -8.71 -6.65 -16.47
C ASP A 106 -8.74 -5.30 -15.76
N VAL A 107 -9.39 -5.25 -14.59
CA VAL A 107 -9.49 -4.03 -13.78
C VAL A 107 -8.12 -3.60 -13.27
N LEU A 108 -7.32 -4.52 -12.72
CA LEU A 108 -5.99 -4.25 -12.21
C LEU A 108 -5.04 -3.83 -13.34
N HIS A 109 -5.08 -4.53 -14.47
CA HIS A 109 -4.28 -4.21 -15.64
C HIS A 109 -4.61 -2.83 -16.21
N ALA A 110 -5.91 -2.51 -16.37
CA ALA A 110 -6.36 -1.19 -16.83
C ALA A 110 -5.97 -0.04 -15.89
N LYS A 111 -5.70 -0.33 -14.62
CA LYS A 111 -5.20 0.64 -13.63
C LYS A 111 -3.67 0.62 -13.46
N GLY A 112 -2.95 -0.17 -14.26
CA GLY A 112 -1.48 -0.27 -14.19
C GLY A 112 -0.96 -0.95 -12.92
N VAL A 113 -1.78 -1.78 -12.28
CA VAL A 113 -1.41 -2.54 -11.08
C VAL A 113 -0.83 -3.89 -11.50
N THR A 114 0.39 -4.17 -11.08
CA THR A 114 0.97 -5.52 -11.20
C THR A 114 0.47 -6.37 -10.04
N PHE A 115 0.12 -7.64 -10.28
CA PHE A 115 -0.31 -8.51 -9.19
C PHE A 115 0.40 -9.86 -9.20
N TRP A 116 0.50 -10.46 -8.03
CA TRP A 116 1.10 -11.78 -7.83
C TRP A 116 0.20 -12.65 -6.95
N ILE A 117 -0.07 -13.86 -7.42
CA ILE A 117 -0.74 -14.88 -6.63
C ILE A 117 0.33 -15.73 -5.93
N VAL A 118 0.35 -15.68 -4.61
CA VAL A 118 1.32 -16.35 -3.75
C VAL A 118 0.56 -17.21 -2.75
N PRO A 119 0.31 -18.49 -3.08
CA PRO A 119 -0.43 -19.39 -2.20
C PRO A 119 0.22 -19.46 -0.82
N VAL A 120 -0.59 -19.34 0.23
CA VAL A 120 -0.17 -19.67 1.59
C VAL A 120 -0.30 -21.19 1.70
N LEU A 121 0.83 -21.88 1.67
CA LEU A 121 0.91 -23.29 2.03
C LEU A 121 0.82 -23.43 3.55
#